data_AF-A0AAN6IY30-F1
#
_entry.id   AF-A0AAN6IY30-F1
#
_cell.length_a   1.000
_cell.length_b   1.000
_cell.length_c   1.000
_cell.angle_alpha   90.00
_cell.angle_beta   90.00
_cell.angle_gamma   90.00
#
_symmetry.space_group_name_H-M   'P 1'
#
loop_
_entity.id
_entity.type
_entity.pdbx_description
1 polymer ?
#
loop_
_entity_poly.entity_id
_entity_poly.type
_entity_poly.pdbx_seq_one_letter_code
_entity_poly.pdbx_strand_id
1 'polypeptide(L)'
;MSSDILTQLQTCYDQLLTQFFSTISYLSQRHPLVAPEPDPNDPFTFPPSNAVTTHTQSQTQTPGASQTASHQPQIQPGPEDTDRAPYPLRPVPPQVFANAQRELAEDLVQKGQQIELLISRLPGIGASEQQQAEEIRVLAEKVRDMEEKRKAKRKEMQEYVRRLDGVILGMSQSIGELEVNK
;
A
#
# COMPACT_ATOMS: atom_id res chain seq x y z
N MET A 1 15.10 18.64 -3.86
CA MET A 1 14.16 17.78 -3.10
C MET A 1 12.93 17.35 -3.91
N SER A 2 12.74 17.82 -5.15
CA SER A 2 11.55 17.56 -5.99
C SER A 2 11.43 16.15 -6.59
N SER A 3 12.54 15.42 -6.76
CA SER A 3 12.53 14.06 -7.31
C SER A 3 11.89 13.02 -6.39
N ASP A 4 11.77 13.31 -5.09
CA ASP A 4 11.23 12.39 -4.10
C ASP A 4 9.70 12.22 -4.26
N ILE A 5 8.99 13.27 -4.68
CA ILE A 5 7.52 13.26 -4.77
C ILE A 5 7.04 12.32 -5.88
N LEU A 6 7.74 12.26 -7.02
CA LEU A 6 7.38 11.35 -8.11
C LEU A 6 7.60 9.89 -7.71
N THR A 7 8.72 9.60 -7.04
CA THR A 7 9.02 8.27 -6.48
C THR A 7 8.03 7.88 -5.38
N GLN A 8 7.62 8.85 -4.56
CA GLN A 8 6.60 8.67 -3.53
C GLN A 8 5.21 8.37 -4.14
N LEU A 9 4.86 9.03 -5.24
CA LEU A 9 3.62 8.77 -5.97
C LEU A 9 3.63 7.35 -6.56
N GLN A 10 4.75 6.93 -7.16
CA GLN A 10 4.91 5.57 -7.64
C GLN A 10 4.73 4.55 -6.51
N THR A 11 5.37 4.79 -5.36
CA THR A 11 5.24 3.93 -4.17
C THR A 11 3.80 3.88 -3.65
N CYS A 12 3.08 5.02 -3.63
CA CYS A 12 1.67 5.05 -3.25
C CYS A 12 0.79 4.27 -4.21
N TYR A 13 1.05 4.35 -5.51
CA TYR A 13 0.29 3.62 -6.52
C TYR A 13 0.50 2.11 -6.41
N ASP A 14 1.73 1.66 -6.17
CA ASP A 14 2.04 0.24 -5.92
C ASP A 14 1.37 -0.28 -4.64
N GLN A 15 1.33 0.54 -3.59
CA GLN A 15 0.61 0.22 -2.36
C GLN A 15 -0.90 0.10 -2.60
N LEU A 16 -1.49 1.00 -3.39
CA LEU A 16 -2.91 0.99 -3.73
C LEU A 16 -3.28 -0.27 -4.54
N LEU A 17 -2.46 -0.67 -5.51
CA LEU A 17 -2.64 -1.92 -6.25
C LEU A 17 -2.59 -3.16 -5.33
N THR A 18 -1.63 -3.19 -4.41
CA THR A 18 -1.51 -4.26 -3.41
C THR A 18 -2.75 -4.33 -2.52
N GLN A 19 -3.27 -3.18 -2.12
CA GLN A 19 -4.48 -3.05 -1.32
C GLN A 19 -5.73 -3.48 -2.08
N PHE A 20 -5.86 -3.15 -3.38
CA PHE A 20 -6.95 -3.66 -4.23
C PHE A 20 -6.95 -5.17 -4.31
N PHE A 21 -5.79 -5.77 -4.60
CA PHE A 21 -5.67 -7.23 -4.68
C PHE A 21 -6.03 -7.90 -3.35
N SER A 22 -5.56 -7.33 -2.24
CA SER A 22 -5.84 -7.83 -0.89
C SER A 22 -7.32 -7.70 -0.53
N THR A 23 -7.96 -6.58 -0.90
CA THR A 23 -9.40 -6.34 -0.69
C THR A 23 -10.25 -7.33 -1.47
N ILE A 24 -9.97 -7.53 -2.76
CA ILE A 24 -10.70 -8.50 -3.59
C ILE A 24 -10.51 -9.92 -3.06
N SER A 25 -9.28 -10.28 -2.68
CA SER A 25 -8.96 -11.59 -2.11
C SER A 25 -9.69 -11.81 -0.78
N TYR A 26 -9.75 -10.79 0.09
CA TYR A 26 -10.49 -10.84 1.35
C TYR A 26 -11.99 -11.05 1.10
N LEU A 27 -12.59 -10.26 0.20
CA LEU A 27 -14.00 -10.36 -0.17
C LEU A 27 -14.33 -11.77 -0.71
N SER A 28 -13.49 -12.30 -1.60
CA SER A 28 -13.67 -13.62 -2.20
C SER A 28 -13.55 -14.77 -1.20
N GLN A 29 -12.68 -14.68 -0.18
CA GLN A 29 -12.42 -15.78 0.74
C GLN A 29 -13.24 -15.75 2.04
N ARG A 30 -13.70 -14.56 2.45
CA ARG A 30 -14.30 -14.31 3.78
C ARG A 30 -15.78 -14.00 3.74
N HIS A 31 -16.40 -13.91 2.57
CA HIS A 31 -17.82 -13.61 2.47
C HIS A 31 -18.67 -14.60 3.29
N PRO A 32 -19.75 -14.14 3.93
CA PRO A 32 -20.69 -15.03 4.58
C PRO A 32 -21.35 -15.93 3.52
N LEU A 33 -21.56 -17.20 3.86
CA LEU A 33 -22.33 -18.12 3.03
C LEU A 33 -23.81 -17.85 3.29
N VAL A 34 -24.52 -17.36 2.29
CA VAL A 34 -25.96 -17.13 2.34
C VAL A 34 -26.64 -18.38 1.77
N ALA A 35 -27.52 -18.99 2.55
CA ALA A 35 -28.33 -20.09 2.06
C ALA A 35 -29.30 -19.57 0.98
N PRO A 36 -29.56 -20.34 -0.09
CA PRO A 36 -30.62 -20.02 -1.03
C PRO A 36 -31.96 -19.84 -0.32
N GLU A 37 -32.80 -18.92 -0.80
CA GLU A 37 -34.18 -18.80 -0.33
C GLU A 37 -34.89 -20.14 -0.54
N PRO A 38 -35.63 -20.67 0.46
CA PRO A 38 -36.29 -21.95 0.35
C PRO A 38 -37.38 -21.88 -0.72
N ASP A 39 -37.24 -22.63 -1.81
CA ASP A 39 -38.29 -22.80 -2.81
C ASP A 39 -39.41 -23.67 -2.20
N PRO A 40 -40.65 -23.15 -2.08
CA PRO A 40 -41.79 -23.92 -1.59
C PRO A 40 -42.11 -25.18 -2.40
N ASN A 41 -41.61 -25.30 -3.63
CA ASN A 41 -41.83 -26.44 -4.51
C ASN A 41 -40.63 -27.41 -4.58
N ASP A 42 -39.59 -27.26 -3.74
CA ASP A 42 -38.43 -28.16 -3.75
C ASP A 42 -38.82 -29.57 -3.24
N PRO A 43 -38.85 -30.60 -4.13
CA PRO A 43 -39.25 -31.96 -3.77
C PRO A 43 -38.28 -32.66 -2.81
N PHE A 44 -37.05 -32.13 -2.64
CA PHE A 44 -36.03 -32.69 -1.77
C PHE A 44 -36.05 -32.08 -0.35
N THR A 45 -36.48 -30.83 -0.21
CA THR A 45 -36.57 -30.13 1.09
C THR A 45 -37.89 -30.45 1.82
N PHE A 46 -38.99 -30.70 1.09
CA PHE A 46 -40.28 -31.08 1.66
C PHE A 46 -40.84 -32.34 0.97
N PRO A 47 -40.47 -33.56 1.43
CA PRO A 47 -40.97 -34.78 0.81
C PRO A 47 -42.50 -34.89 1.01
N PRO A 48 -43.27 -35.26 -0.03
CA PRO A 48 -44.71 -35.41 0.10
C PRO A 48 -45.03 -36.52 1.10
N SER A 49 -45.92 -36.23 2.03
CA SER A 49 -46.31 -37.07 3.18
C SER A 49 -46.95 -38.43 2.81
N ASN A 50 -46.93 -38.82 1.54
CA ASN A 50 -47.61 -39.99 0.99
C ASN A 50 -46.67 -41.20 0.76
N ALA A 51 -45.39 -41.10 1.09
CA ALA A 51 -44.43 -42.20 0.94
C ALA A 51 -44.34 -43.16 2.16
N VAL A 52 -45.21 -43.01 3.17
CA VAL A 52 -45.32 -44.00 4.26
C VAL A 52 -46.42 -45.00 3.91
N THR A 53 -46.08 -45.99 3.09
CA THR A 53 -46.90 -47.21 2.97
C THR A 53 -46.08 -48.40 3.48
N THR A 54 -46.33 -48.70 4.76
CA THR A 54 -46.62 -50.04 5.30
C THR A 54 -45.66 -51.19 4.98
N HIS A 55 -44.89 -51.64 5.99
CA HIS A 55 -44.81 -53.06 6.35
C HIS A 55 -44.51 -53.23 7.86
N THR A 56 -45.57 -53.40 8.64
CA THR A 56 -45.64 -54.20 9.88
C THR A 56 -45.39 -55.68 9.53
N GLN A 57 -44.71 -56.56 10.28
CA GLN A 57 -44.87 -56.88 11.70
C GLN A 57 -43.84 -57.95 12.17
N SER A 58 -43.48 -57.91 13.47
CA SER A 58 -43.19 -59.00 14.45
C SER A 58 -41.92 -59.90 14.42
N GLN A 59 -41.11 -59.69 15.49
CA GLN A 59 -40.57 -60.62 16.52
C GLN A 59 -39.32 -61.53 16.33
N THR A 60 -38.47 -61.43 17.37
CA THR A 60 -37.54 -62.37 18.03
C THR A 60 -36.06 -62.52 17.60
N GLN A 61 -35.19 -62.17 18.59
CA GLN A 61 -33.91 -62.78 19.01
C GLN A 61 -32.61 -62.58 18.19
N THR A 62 -31.55 -62.23 18.93
CA THR A 62 -30.10 -62.12 18.61
C THR A 62 -29.46 -63.47 18.23
N PRO A 63 -28.15 -63.56 17.88
CA PRO A 63 -27.25 -62.70 17.09
C PRO A 63 -26.53 -63.49 15.96
N GLY A 64 -26.14 -62.86 14.86
CA GLY A 64 -25.25 -63.53 13.89
C GLY A 64 -25.17 -62.86 12.52
N ALA A 65 -23.96 -62.41 12.19
CA ALA A 65 -23.39 -62.10 10.86
C ALA A 65 -24.37 -61.77 9.71
N SER A 66 -24.32 -60.53 9.22
CA SER A 66 -24.84 -60.19 7.90
C SER A 66 -23.97 -59.12 7.24
N GLN A 67 -23.17 -59.56 6.26
CA GLN A 67 -22.72 -58.71 5.16
C GLN A 67 -23.95 -58.40 4.30
N THR A 68 -24.22 -57.13 4.02
CA THR A 68 -24.29 -56.56 2.65
C THR A 68 -24.95 -55.17 2.62
N ALA A 69 -24.18 -54.22 2.08
CA ALA A 69 -24.56 -53.04 1.32
C ALA A 69 -25.62 -52.07 1.91
N SER A 70 -25.18 -51.19 2.81
CA SER A 70 -25.79 -49.87 3.00
C SER A 70 -25.44 -48.95 1.82
N HIS A 71 -26.36 -48.80 0.86
CA HIS A 71 -26.33 -47.70 -0.10
C HIS A 71 -26.71 -46.39 0.63
N GLN A 72 -25.71 -45.66 1.11
CA GLN A 72 -25.87 -44.24 1.37
C GLN A 72 -25.94 -43.50 0.03
N PRO A 73 -26.80 -42.47 -0.13
CA PRO A 73 -26.68 -41.54 -1.23
C PRO A 73 -25.37 -40.79 -1.06
N GLN A 74 -24.33 -41.21 -1.77
CA GLN A 74 -23.10 -40.46 -1.92
C GLN A 74 -23.43 -39.27 -2.82
N ILE A 75 -23.53 -38.07 -2.23
CA ILE A 75 -23.59 -36.82 -2.99
C ILE A 75 -22.26 -36.74 -3.74
N GLN A 76 -22.28 -37.09 -5.03
CA GLN A 76 -21.12 -36.97 -5.91
C GLN A 76 -21.04 -35.50 -6.31
N PRO A 77 -20.03 -34.71 -5.85
CA PRO A 77 -19.89 -33.33 -6.26
C PRO A 77 -19.69 -33.27 -7.78
N GLY A 78 -20.30 -32.29 -8.45
CA GLY A 78 -20.15 -32.09 -9.89
C GLY A 78 -18.69 -31.84 -10.29
N PRO A 79 -18.32 -31.99 -11.57
CA PRO A 79 -16.96 -31.67 -12.04
C PRO A 79 -16.57 -30.21 -11.74
N GLU A 80 -17.54 -29.30 -11.62
CA GLU A 80 -17.36 -27.91 -11.19
C GLU A 80 -16.93 -27.75 -9.71
N ASP A 81 -17.31 -28.68 -8.83
CA ASP A 81 -16.87 -28.73 -7.41
C ASP A 81 -15.52 -29.43 -7.24
N THR A 82 -15.00 -30.06 -8.30
CA THR A 82 -13.74 -30.82 -8.28
C THR A 82 -12.53 -29.92 -8.51
N ASP A 83 -12.72 -28.79 -9.21
CA ASP A 83 -11.74 -27.72 -9.31
C ASP A 83 -11.73 -26.93 -7.99
N ARG A 84 -11.07 -27.53 -6.99
CA ARG A 84 -10.80 -26.91 -5.69
C ARG A 84 -10.20 -25.54 -5.94
N ALA A 85 -10.96 -24.48 -5.65
CA ALA A 85 -10.44 -23.12 -5.63
C ALA A 85 -9.08 -23.10 -4.93
N PRO A 86 -8.03 -22.45 -5.48
CA PRO A 86 -6.67 -22.51 -4.93
C PRO A 86 -6.57 -22.12 -3.45
N TYR A 87 -7.59 -21.41 -2.95
CA TYR A 87 -7.69 -20.95 -1.58
C TYR A 87 -8.94 -21.54 -0.90
N PRO A 88 -8.79 -22.19 0.27
CA PRO A 88 -9.93 -22.68 1.03
C PRO A 88 -10.77 -21.51 1.55
N LEU A 89 -12.09 -21.57 1.34
CA LEU A 89 -13.04 -20.61 1.90
C LEU A 89 -12.90 -20.60 3.44
N ARG A 90 -12.86 -19.40 4.02
CA ARG A 90 -12.90 -19.20 5.47
C ARG A 90 -13.95 -18.15 5.81
N PRO A 91 -15.24 -18.50 5.74
CA PRO A 91 -16.34 -17.58 5.99
C PRO A 91 -16.21 -16.94 7.37
N VAL A 92 -16.58 -15.67 7.44
CA VAL A 92 -16.57 -14.85 8.65
C VAL A 92 -18.01 -14.42 8.94
N PRO A 93 -18.40 -14.18 10.22
CA PRO A 93 -19.73 -13.67 10.53
C PRO A 93 -20.05 -12.38 9.75
N PRO A 94 -21.30 -12.18 9.30
CA PRO A 94 -21.67 -11.09 8.40
C PRO A 94 -21.38 -9.70 8.98
N GLN A 95 -21.51 -9.52 10.29
CA GLN A 95 -21.18 -8.28 10.98
C GLN A 95 -19.69 -7.94 10.88
N VAL A 96 -18.82 -8.93 11.12
CA VAL A 96 -17.37 -8.75 11.06
C VAL A 96 -16.92 -8.49 9.62
N PHE A 97 -17.53 -9.20 8.66
CA PHE A 97 -17.29 -8.98 7.24
C PHE A 97 -17.69 -7.57 6.78
N ALA A 98 -18.89 -7.10 7.16
CA ALA A 98 -19.38 -5.77 6.81
C ALA A 98 -18.52 -4.64 7.41
N ASN A 99 -18.08 -4.81 8.66
CA ASN A 99 -17.17 -3.86 9.31
C ASN A 99 -15.81 -3.82 8.60
N ALA A 100 -15.24 -4.98 8.29
CA ALA A 100 -13.97 -5.05 7.56
C ALA A 100 -14.08 -4.48 6.14
N GLN A 101 -15.19 -4.73 5.43
CA GLN A 101 -15.45 -4.14 4.12
C GLN A 101 -15.47 -2.61 4.19
N ARG A 102 -16.09 -2.05 5.23
CA ARG A 102 -16.13 -0.60 5.45
C ARG A 102 -14.75 -0.03 5.73
N GLU A 103 -13.97 -0.66 6.62
CA GLU A 103 -12.60 -0.25 6.94
C GLU A 103 -11.70 -0.26 5.70
N LEU A 104 -11.75 -1.33 4.91
CA LEU A 104 -11.01 -1.45 3.65
C LEU A 104 -11.41 -0.36 2.66
N ALA A 105 -12.70 -0.04 2.55
CA ALA A 105 -13.17 1.03 1.68
C ALA A 105 -12.72 2.43 2.15
N GLU A 106 -12.76 2.69 3.46
CA GLU A 106 -12.30 3.96 4.04
C GLU A 106 -10.80 4.16 3.80
N ASP A 107 -9.97 3.13 3.97
CA ASP A 107 -8.53 3.18 3.70
C ASP A 107 -8.24 3.43 2.21
N LEU A 108 -8.98 2.79 1.30
CA LEU A 108 -8.88 3.01 -0.15
C LEU A 108 -9.16 4.47 -0.54
N VAL A 109 -10.21 5.06 0.05
CA VAL A 109 -10.59 6.46 -0.21
C VAL A 109 -9.54 7.41 0.34
N GLN A 110 -9.04 7.17 1.55
CA GLN A 110 -7.96 7.96 2.14
C GLN A 110 -6.68 7.90 1.29
N LYS A 111 -6.33 6.71 0.78
CA LYS A 111 -5.21 6.53 -0.16
C LYS A 111 -5.43 7.28 -1.47
N GLY A 112 -6.64 7.26 -2.02
CA GLY A 112 -7.01 8.07 -3.19
C GLY A 112 -6.78 9.56 -2.96
N GLN A 113 -7.25 10.10 -1.83
CA GLN A 113 -7.03 11.50 -1.46
C GLN A 113 -5.55 11.83 -1.26
N GLN A 114 -4.77 10.91 -0.68
CA GLN A 114 -3.32 11.08 -0.54
C GLN A 114 -2.65 11.20 -1.91
N ILE A 115 -3.04 10.40 -2.88
CA ILE A 115 -2.53 10.46 -4.26
C ILE A 115 -2.92 11.79 -4.92
N GLU A 116 -4.16 12.25 -4.78
CA GLU A 116 -4.58 13.55 -5.32
C GLU A 116 -3.77 14.71 -4.74
N LEU A 117 -3.51 14.69 -3.43
CA LEU A 117 -2.67 15.70 -2.77
C LEU A 117 -1.23 15.65 -3.28
N LEU A 118 -0.67 14.45 -3.48
CA LEU A 118 0.66 14.25 -4.04
C LEU A 118 0.76 14.81 -5.47
N ILE A 119 -0.23 14.52 -6.31
CA ILE A 119 -0.33 15.06 -7.68
C ILE A 119 -0.39 16.59 -7.64
N SER A 120 -1.22 17.15 -6.76
CA SER A 120 -1.38 18.60 -6.59
C SER A 120 -0.09 19.30 -6.15
N ARG A 121 0.80 18.57 -5.47
CA ARG A 121 2.09 19.08 -4.98
C ARG A 121 3.26 18.80 -5.92
N LEU A 122 3.03 18.17 -7.07
CA LEU A 122 4.09 17.92 -8.02
C LEU A 122 4.69 19.28 -8.48
N PRO A 123 6.00 19.46 -8.35
CA PRO A 123 6.66 20.69 -8.76
C PRO A 123 6.68 20.76 -10.29
N GLY A 124 6.29 21.91 -10.84
CA GLY A 124 6.25 22.12 -12.29
C GLY A 124 5.00 21.59 -12.98
N ILE A 125 3.95 21.16 -12.27
CA ILE A 125 2.67 20.88 -12.94
C ILE A 125 2.12 22.17 -13.55
N GLY A 126 1.72 22.09 -14.82
CA GLY A 126 1.18 23.23 -15.56
C GLY A 126 2.22 24.21 -16.13
N ALA A 127 3.52 24.03 -15.83
CA ALA A 127 4.58 24.76 -16.52
C ALA A 127 4.90 24.08 -17.86
N SER A 128 5.04 24.88 -18.91
CA SER A 128 5.53 24.35 -20.19
C SER A 128 7.04 24.09 -20.12
N GLU A 129 7.52 23.11 -20.90
CA GLU A 129 8.96 22.81 -21.02
C GLU A 129 9.78 24.05 -21.40
N GLN A 130 9.24 24.90 -22.28
CA GLN A 130 9.88 26.14 -22.70
C GLN A 130 10.05 27.13 -21.55
N GLN A 131 9.00 27.32 -20.74
CA GLN A 131 9.07 28.19 -19.55
C GLN A 131 10.07 27.64 -18.53
N GLN A 132 10.07 26.33 -18.31
CA GLN A 132 11.00 25.67 -17.39
C GLN A 132 12.45 25.79 -17.88
N ALA A 133 12.69 25.62 -19.18
CA ALA A 133 14.01 25.78 -19.78
C ALA A 133 14.53 27.22 -19.70
N GLU A 134 13.67 28.21 -19.95
CA GLU A 134 14.04 29.62 -19.81
C GLU A 134 14.31 29.99 -18.35
N GLU A 135 13.50 29.50 -17.42
CA GLU A 135 13.74 29.70 -15.98
C GLU A 135 15.08 29.08 -15.55
N ILE A 136 15.41 27.88 -16.02
CA ILE A 136 16.71 27.24 -15.79
C ILE A 136 17.84 28.11 -16.34
N ARG A 137 17.69 28.66 -17.55
CA ARG A 137 18.70 29.51 -18.19
C ARG A 137 18.95 30.78 -17.36
N VAL A 138 17.89 31.48 -16.97
CA VAL A 138 17.97 32.68 -16.14
C VAL A 138 18.59 32.38 -14.78
N LEU A 139 18.23 31.24 -14.17
CA LEU A 139 18.77 30.85 -12.87
C LEU A 139 20.26 30.48 -12.98
N ALA A 140 20.67 29.82 -14.06
CA ALA A 140 22.08 29.51 -14.32
C ALA A 140 22.93 30.78 -14.48
N GLU A 141 22.41 31.79 -15.19
CA GLU A 141 23.07 33.10 -15.31
C GLU A 141 23.21 33.79 -13.95
N LYS A 142 22.13 33.84 -13.16
CA LYS A 142 22.16 34.39 -11.79
C LYS A 142 23.17 33.68 -10.89
N VAL A 143 23.27 32.35 -10.97
CA VAL A 143 24.25 31.57 -10.21
C VAL A 143 25.67 31.98 -10.60
N ARG A 144 25.95 32.10 -11.90
CA ARG A 144 27.26 32.52 -12.40
C ARG A 144 27.65 33.91 -11.88
N ASP A 145 26.75 34.88 -11.96
CA ASP A 145 26.99 36.24 -11.46
C ASP A 145 27.27 36.26 -9.95
N MET A 146 26.51 35.46 -9.19
CA MET A 146 26.69 35.33 -7.75
C MET A 146 28.02 34.65 -7.40
N GLU A 147 28.48 33.68 -8.18
CA GLU A 147 29.80 33.06 -8.02
C GLU A 147 30.93 34.03 -8.31
N GLU A 148 30.82 34.85 -9.35
CA GLU A 148 31.80 35.90 -9.68
C GLU A 148 31.90 36.94 -8.55
N LYS A 149 30.76 37.40 -8.04
CA LYS A 149 30.69 38.30 -6.86
C LYS A 149 31.31 37.66 -5.63
N ARG A 150 31.01 36.38 -5.37
CA ARG A 150 31.60 35.61 -4.25
C ARG A 150 33.11 35.50 -4.40
N LYS A 151 33.62 35.27 -5.61
CA LYS A 151 35.05 35.19 -5.90
C LYS A 151 35.75 36.52 -5.69
N ALA A 152 35.17 37.63 -6.16
CA ALA A 152 35.69 38.98 -5.94
C ALA A 152 35.75 39.33 -4.45
N LYS A 153 34.67 39.08 -3.71
CA LYS A 153 34.62 39.32 -2.26
C LYS A 153 35.63 38.49 -1.48
N ARG A 154 35.85 37.22 -1.86
CA ARG A 154 36.93 36.42 -1.26
C ARG A 154 38.31 36.98 -1.55
N LYS A 155 38.55 37.52 -2.74
CA LYS A 155 39.83 38.12 -3.11
C LYS A 155 40.11 39.38 -2.28
N GLU A 156 39.12 40.26 -2.15
CA GLU A 156 39.21 41.44 -1.27
C GLU A 156 39.48 41.02 0.18
N MET A 157 38.76 40.01 0.68
CA MET A 157 38.97 39.46 2.02
C MET A 157 40.39 38.93 2.22
N GLN A 158 40.93 38.18 1.25
CA GLN A 158 42.32 37.68 1.30
C GLN A 158 43.33 38.83 1.33
N GLU A 159 43.07 39.92 0.61
CA GLU A 159 43.94 41.08 0.63
C GLU A 159 43.92 41.78 2.01
N TYR A 160 42.74 41.94 2.62
CA TYR A 160 42.63 42.49 3.97
C TYR A 160 43.32 41.61 5.01
N VAL A 161 43.18 40.28 4.92
CA VAL A 161 43.90 39.33 5.78
C VAL A 161 45.42 39.50 5.63
N ARG A 162 45.93 39.58 4.39
CA ARG A 162 47.35 39.77 4.14
C ARG A 162 47.89 41.09 4.71
N ARG A 163 47.11 42.18 4.62
CA ARG A 163 47.48 43.47 5.22
C ARG A 163 47.51 43.39 6.74
N LEU A 164 46.52 42.71 7.34
CA LEU A 164 46.45 42.51 8.79
C LEU A 164 47.65 41.68 9.29
N ASP A 165 48.00 40.59 8.60
CA ASP A 165 49.17 39.75 8.93
C ASP A 165 50.46 40.58 8.92
N GLY A 166 50.63 41.49 7.96
CA GLY A 166 51.78 42.40 7.90
C GLY A 166 51.86 43.35 9.10
N VAL A 167 50.74 43.91 9.53
CA VAL A 167 50.67 44.78 10.72
C VAL A 167 50.97 43.98 11.99
N ILE A 168 50.40 42.78 12.13
CA ILE A 168 50.64 41.89 13.28
C ILE A 168 52.12 41.50 13.36
N LEU A 169 52.73 41.13 12.23
CA LEU A 169 54.15 40.77 12.19
C LEU A 169 55.05 41.97 12.52
N GLY A 170 54.72 43.15 12.00
CA GLY A 170 55.43 44.39 12.32
C GLY A 170 55.34 44.76 13.81
N MET A 171 54.14 44.69 14.40
CA MET A 171 53.96 44.91 15.85
C MET A 171 54.73 43.88 16.68
N SER A 172 54.73 42.61 16.29
CA SER A 172 55.50 41.56 16.97
C SER A 172 57.00 41.82 16.92
N GLN A 173 57.54 42.31 15.79
CA GLN A 173 58.96 42.65 15.66
C GLN A 173 59.33 43.85 16.52
N SER A 174 58.53 44.91 16.52
CA SER A 174 58.78 46.10 17.37
C SER A 174 58.74 45.76 18.86
N ILE A 175 57.84 44.87 19.30
CA ILE A 175 57.80 44.39 20.69
C ILE A 175 59.06 43.56 21.00
N GLY A 176 59.49 42.68 20.10
CA GLY A 176 60.72 41.89 20.26
C GLY A 176 61.98 42.75 20.34
N GLU A 177 62.09 43.80 19.52
CA GLU A 177 63.21 44.75 19.60
C GLU A 177 63.20 45.55 20.90
N LEU A 178 62.02 45.94 21.42
CA LEU A 178 61.89 46.60 22.71
C LEU A 178 62.29 45.70 23.89
N GLU A 179 62.08 44.39 23.81
CA GLU A 179 62.51 43.43 24.83
C GLU A 179 64.01 43.11 24.78
N VAL A 180 64.64 43.11 23.59
CA VAL A 180 66.08 42.85 23.43
C VAL A 180 66.95 44.04 23.85
N ASN A 181 66.42 45.27 23.79
CA ASN A 181 67.16 46.50 24.12
C ASN A 181 67.06 46.91 25.61
N LYS A 182 66.62 46.02 26.49
CA LYS A 182 66.41 46.25 27.92
C LYS A 182 67.26 45.29 28.75
#